data_AF-A0A085LL41-F1
#
_entry.id   AF-A0A085LL41-F1
#
_cell.length_a   1.000
_cell.length_b   1.000
_cell.length_c   1.000
_cell.angle_alpha   90.00
_cell.angle_beta   90.00
_cell.angle_gamma   90.00
#
_symmetry.space_group_name_H-M   'P 1'
#
loop_
_entity.id
_entity.type
_entity.pdbx_description
1 polymer ?
#
loop_
_entity_poly.entity_id
_entity_poly.type
_entity_poly.pdbx_seq_one_letter_code
_entity_poly.pdbx_strand_id
1 'polypeptide(L)'
;MVSPRLLRWSILWNAYDYEVVHYAGKSIASADALSRLPASCLELPIPSPGDVLMLEAMQDPPLTADDISRMTAKDPVLSRILMRVLKGWPNPEVTEEPSKYWMSFNGHDCMCCVPLG
;
A
#
# COMPACT_ATOMS: atom_id res chain seq x y z
N MET A 1 10.79 8.80 -14.81
CA MET A 1 9.53 8.64 -14.06
C MET A 1 8.81 7.42 -14.60
N VAL A 2 8.40 6.49 -13.74
CA VAL A 2 7.66 5.27 -14.09
C VAL A 2 6.18 5.63 -14.23
N SER A 3 5.46 5.08 -15.20
CA SER A 3 4.04 5.42 -15.38
C SER A 3 3.19 4.91 -14.21
N PRO A 4 2.09 5.60 -13.84
CA PRO A 4 1.18 5.15 -12.78
C PRO A 4 0.68 3.71 -12.98
N ARG A 5 0.47 3.32 -14.25
CA ARG A 5 0.07 1.96 -14.61
C ARG A 5 1.18 0.96 -14.28
N LEU A 6 2.43 1.26 -14.64
CA LEU A 6 3.56 0.37 -14.38
C LEU A 6 3.86 0.26 -12.87
N LEU A 7 3.66 1.32 -12.09
CA LEU A 7 3.75 1.28 -10.62
C LEU A 7 2.70 0.37 -9.97
N ARG A 8 1.48 0.31 -10.51
CA ARG A 8 0.46 -0.65 -10.04
C ARG A 8 0.88 -2.09 -10.30
N TRP A 9 1.39 -2.36 -11.50
CA TRP A 9 1.87 -3.69 -11.86
C TRP A 9 3.11 -4.11 -11.07
N SER A 10 4.00 -3.17 -10.71
CA SER A 10 5.18 -3.52 -9.91
C SER A 10 4.85 -4.06 -8.53
N ILE A 11 3.70 -3.70 -7.94
CA ILE A 11 3.25 -4.30 -6.66
C ILE A 11 2.96 -5.78 -6.84
N LEU A 12 2.22 -6.14 -7.89
CA LEU A 12 1.91 -7.54 -8.20
C LEU A 12 3.19 -8.32 -8.55
N TRP A 13 4.08 -7.71 -9.32
CA TRP A 13 5.31 -8.37 -9.76
C TRP A 13 6.38 -8.46 -8.69
N ASN A 14 6.28 -7.68 -7.60
CA ASN A 14 7.24 -7.71 -6.49
C ASN A 14 7.38 -9.11 -5.84
N ALA A 15 6.36 -9.97 -5.98
CA ALA A 15 6.40 -11.35 -5.51
C ALA A 15 7.30 -12.29 -6.34
N TYR A 16 7.85 -11.81 -7.47
CA TYR A 16 8.64 -12.60 -8.40
C TYR A 16 10.02 -11.97 -8.59
N ASP A 17 11.02 -12.80 -8.88
CA ASP A 17 12.32 -12.34 -9.37
C ASP A 17 12.23 -12.21 -10.89
N TYR A 18 12.27 -10.97 -11.40
CA TYR A 18 12.09 -10.69 -12.83
C TYR A 18 12.97 -9.53 -13.30
N GLU A 19 13.35 -9.58 -14.57
CA GLU A 19 14.02 -8.49 -15.28
C GLU A 19 13.16 -7.99 -16.44
N VAL A 20 13.00 -6.67 -16.57
CA VAL A 20 12.24 -6.07 -17.67
C VAL A 20 13.17 -5.80 -18.84
N VAL A 21 13.06 -6.62 -19.88
CA VAL A 21 13.88 -6.51 -21.10
C VAL A 21 13.00 -6.10 -22.29
N HIS A 22 13.45 -5.08 -23.04
CA HIS A 22 12.78 -4.67 -24.28
C HIS A 22 13.18 -5.58 -25.45
N TYR A 23 12.19 -6.09 -26.17
CA TYR A 23 12.37 -6.83 -27.41
C TYR A 23 11.72 -6.09 -28.57
N ALA A 24 12.42 -6.04 -29.72
CA ALA A 24 11.86 -5.45 -30.92
C ALA A 24 10.64 -6.23 -31.40
N GLY A 25 9.64 -5.55 -31.96
CA GLY A 25 8.40 -6.19 -32.44
C GLY A 25 8.63 -7.38 -33.39
N LYS A 26 9.69 -7.31 -34.21
CA LYS A 26 10.07 -8.38 -35.13
C LYS A 26 10.57 -9.66 -34.45
N SER A 27 11.10 -9.57 -33.23
CA SER A 27 11.60 -10.73 -32.47
C SER A 27 10.55 -11.39 -31.59
N ILE A 28 9.32 -10.86 -31.53
CA ILE A 28 8.22 -11.40 -30.70
C ILE A 28 7.08 -12.00 -31.53
N ALA A 29 7.35 -12.37 -32.80
CA ALA A 29 6.33 -12.87 -33.72
C ALA A 29 5.54 -14.07 -33.16
N SER A 30 6.21 -14.98 -32.46
CA SER A 30 5.56 -16.13 -31.81
C SER A 30 4.60 -15.69 -30.70
N ALA A 31 5.00 -14.75 -29.85
CA ALA A 31 4.14 -14.21 -28.78
C ALA A 31 2.97 -13.41 -29.36
N ASP A 32 3.19 -12.61 -30.40
CA ASP A 32 2.13 -11.87 -31.10
C ASP A 32 1.10 -12.83 -31.69
N ALA A 33 1.55 -13.88 -32.41
CA ALA A 33 0.66 -14.88 -32.99
C ALA A 33 -0.16 -15.62 -31.93
N LEU A 34 0.47 -16.06 -30.83
CA LEU A 34 -0.24 -16.76 -29.76
C LEU A 34 -1.23 -15.85 -29.01
N SER A 35 -0.88 -14.58 -28.76
CA SER A 35 -1.76 -13.64 -28.05
C SER A 35 -3.02 -13.27 -28.85
N ARG A 36 -2.98 -13.41 -30.18
CA ARG A 36 -4.11 -13.17 -31.08
C ARG A 36 -4.95 -14.40 -31.38
N LEU A 37 -4.49 -15.60 -31.01
CA LEU A 37 -5.28 -16.81 -31.22
C LEU A 37 -6.57 -16.74 -30.38
N PRO A 38 -7.74 -17.03 -30.96
CA PRO A 38 -8.97 -17.10 -30.19
C PRO A 38 -8.86 -18.23 -29.16
N ALA A 39 -8.73 -17.86 -27.89
CA ALA A 39 -8.65 -18.80 -26.78
C ALA A 39 -10.06 -19.06 -26.23
N SER A 40 -10.41 -20.32 -26.00
CA SER A 40 -11.64 -20.73 -25.30
C SER A 40 -11.56 -20.55 -23.78
N CYS A 41 -10.73 -19.61 -23.31
CA CYS A 41 -10.32 -19.51 -21.92
C CYS A 41 -11.45 -18.97 -21.03
N LEU A 42 -11.59 -19.55 -19.83
CA LEU A 42 -12.34 -18.96 -18.74
C LEU A 42 -11.61 -17.68 -18.31
N GLU A 43 -12.29 -16.54 -18.39
CA GLU A 43 -11.82 -15.26 -17.84
C GLU A 43 -11.47 -15.47 -16.35
N LEU A 44 -10.18 -15.66 -16.06
CA LEU A 44 -9.72 -15.68 -14.68
C LEU A 44 -9.79 -14.25 -14.16
N PRO A 45 -10.47 -14.01 -13.03
CA PRO A 45 -10.53 -12.67 -12.46
C PRO A 45 -9.11 -12.23 -12.13
N ILE A 46 -8.61 -11.21 -12.84
CA ILE A 46 -7.39 -10.53 -12.44
C ILE A 46 -7.79 -9.72 -11.20
N PRO A 47 -7.19 -9.96 -10.02
CA PRO A 47 -7.51 -9.16 -8.86
C PRO A 47 -7.23 -7.69 -9.19
N SER A 48 -8.19 -6.83 -8.89
CA SER A 48 -8.00 -5.38 -9.02
C SER A 48 -6.72 -5.02 -8.26
N PRO A 49 -5.69 -4.46 -8.92
CA PRO A 49 -4.62 -3.84 -8.15
C PRO A 49 -5.29 -2.80 -7.24
N GLY A 50 -4.98 -2.85 -5.94
CA GLY A 50 -5.56 -1.94 -4.96
C GLY A 50 -5.39 -0.48 -5.37
N ASP A 51 -6.12 0.43 -4.73
CA ASP A 51 -6.03 1.86 -5.01
C ASP A 51 -4.63 2.39 -4.69
N VAL A 52 -3.74 2.37 -5.70
CA VAL A 52 -2.45 3.04 -5.62
C VAL A 52 -2.71 4.51 -5.89
N LEU A 53 -2.89 5.26 -4.81
CA LEU A 53 -2.72 6.71 -4.80
C LEU A 53 -1.24 6.97 -5.07
N MET A 54 -0.93 7.46 -6.27
CA MET A 54 0.42 7.85 -6.63
C MET A 54 0.79 9.12 -5.86
N LEU A 55 1.33 8.95 -4.66
CA LEU A 55 2.11 9.99 -3.99
C LEU A 55 3.50 9.92 -4.60
N GLU A 56 3.76 10.75 -5.61
CA GLU A 56 5.15 11.04 -5.97
C GLU A 56 5.82 11.58 -4.70
N ALA A 57 6.91 10.93 -4.27
CA ALA A 57 7.75 11.49 -3.23
C ALA A 57 8.28 12.82 -3.77
N MET A 58 7.69 13.92 -3.29
CA MET A 58 8.13 15.26 -3.64
C MET A 58 9.60 15.37 -3.23
N GLN A 59 10.45 15.85 -4.14
CA GLN A 59 11.88 16.06 -3.84
C GLN A 59 12.04 16.99 -2.62
N ASP A 60 11.19 18.01 -2.54
CA ASP A 60 11.04 18.89 -1.39
C ASP A 60 9.58 18.85 -0.90
N PRO A 61 9.23 17.94 0.03
CA PRO A 61 7.88 17.88 0.55
C PRO A 61 7.62 19.12 1.43
N PRO A 62 6.41 19.70 1.40
CA PRO A 62 6.06 20.85 2.24
C PRO A 62 6.08 20.52 3.75
N LEU A 63 6.12 19.24 4.08
CA LEU A 63 6.13 18.68 5.42
C LEU A 63 7.10 17.50 5.49
N THR A 64 8.07 17.55 6.39
CA THR A 64 8.96 16.42 6.66
C THR A 64 8.37 15.48 7.73
N ALA A 65 8.87 14.25 7.79
CA ALA A 65 8.49 13.31 8.84
C ALA A 65 8.78 13.85 10.25
N ASP A 66 9.85 14.63 10.41
CA ASP A 66 10.22 15.29 11.67
C ASP A 66 9.24 16.42 12.02
N ASP A 67 8.76 17.16 11.03
CA ASP A 67 7.74 18.19 11.26
C ASP A 67 6.43 17.54 11.71
N ILE A 68 6.02 16.46 11.03
CA ILE A 68 4.82 15.70 11.38
C ILE A 68 4.97 15.15 12.79
N SER A 69 6.06 14.46 13.13
CA SER A 69 6.26 13.88 14.46
C SER A 69 6.17 14.92 15.57
N ARG A 70 6.80 16.08 15.38
CA ARG A 70 6.77 17.19 16.34
C ARG A 70 5.38 17.80 16.48
N MET A 71 4.62 17.96 15.41
CA MET A 71 3.26 18.50 15.46
C MET A 71 2.28 17.49 16.06
N THR A 72 2.38 16.22 15.70
CA THR A 72 1.58 15.12 16.27
C THR A 72 1.82 14.99 17.77
N ALA A 73 3.06 15.15 18.26
CA ALA A 73 3.37 15.13 19.68
C ALA A 73 2.81 16.33 20.45
N LYS A 74 2.65 17.49 19.80
CA LYS A 74 2.07 18.70 20.40
C LYS A 74 0.54 18.68 20.43
N ASP A 75 -0.09 18.01 19.48
CA ASP A 75 -1.55 17.94 19.41
C ASP A 75 -2.12 17.07 20.55
N PRO A 76 -3.09 17.57 21.33
CA PRO A 76 -3.60 16.87 22.52
C PRO A 76 -4.41 15.61 22.18
N VAL A 77 -4.93 15.47 20.97
CA VAL A 77 -5.67 14.28 20.53
C VAL A 77 -4.70 13.28 19.93
N LEU A 78 -3.85 13.71 19.00
CA LEU A 78 -2.93 12.84 18.28
C LEU A 78 -1.81 12.31 19.18
N SER A 79 -1.33 13.07 20.16
CA SER A 79 -0.36 12.57 21.15
C SER A 79 -0.90 11.39 21.97
N ARG A 80 -2.19 11.43 22.35
CA ARG A 80 -2.88 10.32 23.04
C ARG A 80 -3.00 9.10 22.13
N ILE A 81 -3.32 9.31 20.86
CA ILE A 81 -3.38 8.22 19.86
C ILE A 81 -2.00 7.61 19.65
N LEU A 82 -0.96 8.44 19.47
CA LEU A 82 0.43 8.00 19.31
C LEU A 82 0.87 7.12 20.48
N MET A 83 0.58 7.54 21.71
CA MET A 83 0.88 6.76 22.91
C MET A 83 0.17 5.41 22.93
N ARG A 84 -1.09 5.34 22.47
CA ARG A 84 -1.86 4.09 22.38
C ARG A 84 -1.37 3.18 21.26
N VAL A 85 -0.97 3.72 20.12
CA VAL A 85 -0.37 2.95 19.02
C VAL A 85 0.95 2.32 19.47
N LEU A 86 1.76 3.05 20.23
CA LEU A 86 3.06 2.56 20.72
C LEU A 86 2.96 1.60 21.92
N LYS A 87 2.01 1.81 22.83
CA LYS A 87 1.90 1.04 24.09
C LYS A 87 0.75 0.02 24.11
N GLY A 88 -0.06 -0.03 23.05
CA GLY A 88 -1.29 -0.81 22.99
C GLY A 88 -2.53 0.00 23.36
N TRP A 89 -3.66 -0.43 22.82
CA TRP A 89 -4.97 0.19 23.06
C TRP A 89 -5.58 -0.29 24.39
N PRO A 90 -6.24 0.59 25.16
CA PRO A 90 -6.95 0.18 26.36
C PRO A 90 -8.15 -0.71 26.01
N ASN A 91 -8.47 -1.65 26.91
CA ASN A 91 -9.60 -2.56 26.73
C ASN A 91 -10.92 -1.76 26.67
N PRO A 92 -11.83 -2.03 25.71
CA PRO A 92 -13.03 -1.24 25.50
C PRO A 92 -13.98 -1.23 26.71
N GLU A 93 -13.87 -2.21 27.60
CA GLU A 93 -14.66 -2.29 28.83
C GLU A 93 -14.32 -1.22 29.88
N VAL A 94 -13.16 -0.55 29.75
CA VAL A 94 -12.61 0.37 30.76
C VAL A 94 -12.74 1.84 30.37
N THR A 95 -13.23 2.16 29.16
CA THR A 95 -13.17 3.54 28.64
C THR A 95 -14.57 4.11 28.36
N GLU A 96 -14.98 5.13 29.12
CA GLU A 96 -16.29 5.81 28.98
C GLU A 96 -16.46 6.60 27.68
N GLU A 97 -15.35 6.93 27.00
CA GLU A 97 -15.39 7.59 25.69
C GLU A 97 -14.97 6.62 24.57
N PRO A 98 -15.94 6.08 23.81
CA PRO A 98 -15.65 5.40 22.58
C PRO A 98 -15.18 6.44 21.56
N SER A 99 -13.88 6.76 21.55
CA SER A 99 -13.26 7.58 20.50
C SER A 99 -13.63 6.99 19.14
N LYS A 100 -14.44 7.69 18.35
CA LYS A 100 -14.94 7.25 17.02
C LYS A 100 -13.84 6.66 16.11
N TYR A 101 -12.58 7.03 16.34
CA TYR A 101 -11.39 6.58 15.64
C TYR A 101 -10.98 5.11 15.90
N TRP A 102 -11.31 4.47 17.04
CA TRP A 102 -10.86 3.09 17.30
C TRP A 102 -11.77 2.01 16.68
N MET A 103 -13.06 2.29 16.49
CA MET A 103 -13.99 1.30 15.94
C MET A 103 -13.68 0.95 14.47
N SER A 104 -13.10 1.88 13.70
CA SER A 104 -12.74 1.63 12.30
C SER A 104 -11.43 0.87 12.11
N PHE A 105 -10.54 0.84 13.12
CA PHE A 105 -9.25 0.16 13.03
C PHE A 105 -9.32 -1.34 13.36
N ASN A 106 -10.32 -1.77 14.14
CA ASN A 106 -10.49 -3.19 14.52
C ASN A 106 -11.10 -4.06 13.40
N GLY A 107 -11.40 -3.49 12.23
CA GLY A 107 -11.99 -4.22 11.10
C GLY A 107 -10.99 -4.96 10.19
N HIS A 108 -9.69 -4.68 10.32
CA HIS A 108 -8.65 -5.32 9.52
C HIS A 108 -7.44 -5.61 10.41
N ASP A 109 -7.03 -6.88 10.47
CA ASP A 109 -5.83 -7.37 11.15
C ASP A 109 -4.63 -6.44 10.87
N CYS A 110 -4.27 -5.63 11.86
CA CYS A 110 -3.10 -4.76 11.78
C CYS A 110 -1.85 -5.62 11.97
N MET A 111 -1.24 -5.98 10.85
CA MET A 111 0.05 -6.66 10.67
C MET A 111 1.26 -5.81 11.13
N CYS A 112 1.05 -4.80 12.00
CA CYS A 112 2.07 -3.86 12.46
C CYS A 112 2.80 -4.31 13.73
N CYS A 113 2.43 -5.46 14.31
CA CYS A 113 3.17 -6.08 15.40
C CYS A 113 4.21 -7.07 14.83
N VAL A 114 5.20 -6.56 14.08
CA VAL A 114 6.46 -7.31 13.91
C VAL A 114 7.42 -6.80 14.97
N PRO A 115 7.79 -7.61 15.97
CA PRO A 115 8.81 -7.21 16.94
C PRO A 115 10.14 -7.04 16.21
N LEU A 116 10.73 -5.84 16.31
CA LEU A 116 12.13 -5.62 15.96
C LEU A 116 12.97 -6.41 16.98
N GLY A 117 13.45 -7.57 16.56
CA GLY A 117 14.53 -8.34 17.20
C GLY A 117 15.84 -8.07 16.51
#